data_AF-A0A939P6Z5-F1
#
_entry.id   AF-A0A939P6Z5-F1
#
_cell.length_a   1.000
_cell.length_b   1.000
_cell.length_c   1.000
_cell.angle_alpha   90.00
_cell.angle_beta   90.00
_cell.angle_gamma   90.00
#
_symmetry.space_group_name_H-M   'P 1'
#
loop_
_entity.id
_entity.type
_entity.pdbx_description
1 polymer ?
#
loop_
_entity_poly.entity_id
_entity_poly.type
_entity_poly.pdbx_seq_one_letter_code
_entity_poly.pdbx_strand_id
1 'polypeptide(L)'
;MSNSYRSHRRRKKSSAGKLGLAGALTGAVGIAAVAVGIVMLRPDASDGKAATPTLASQGDGAAGSAPSPDAGPTLNVTTPEGYGYGLAAAKSGTDARPLPTSSPAPSGSTYAYADYVLTNTQKRPVLLDYPADLFLPRSEVPADERDRCMPQPGVPDDMCTLPNHSKVTARLNNSKPPISDNGDAMIPAGASYLVRIATDLPVKDGLKTDAVKLYIWDARFTSDRKGIELNFPNS
;
A
#
# COMPACT_ATOMS: atom_id res chain seq x y z
N MET A 1 58.10 -11.24 -27.52
CA MET A 1 57.21 -10.06 -27.48
C MET A 1 56.15 -10.22 -28.56
N SER A 2 54.89 -10.01 -28.18
CA SER A 2 53.72 -9.73 -29.03
C SER A 2 53.10 -10.86 -29.86
N ASN A 3 51.99 -11.37 -29.32
CA ASN A 3 50.92 -12.10 -30.02
C ASN A 3 50.35 -11.29 -31.19
N SER A 4 49.94 -11.97 -32.26
CA SER A 4 48.69 -11.63 -32.96
C SER A 4 48.19 -12.80 -33.82
N TYR A 5 47.23 -13.53 -33.27
CA TYR A 5 46.36 -14.43 -34.02
C TYR A 5 45.42 -13.60 -34.91
N ARG A 6 45.48 -13.80 -36.23
CA ARG A 6 44.48 -13.32 -37.20
C ARG A 6 43.92 -14.52 -37.96
N SER A 7 42.67 -14.88 -37.69
CA SER A 7 41.88 -15.76 -38.55
C SER A 7 40.40 -15.42 -38.45
N HIS A 8 39.65 -15.81 -39.49
CA HIS A 8 38.20 -15.66 -39.72
C HIS A 8 37.82 -14.38 -40.47
N ARG A 9 37.86 -14.32 -41.81
CA ARG A 9 37.22 -15.13 -42.89
C ARG A 9 35.73 -14.79 -43.09
N ARG A 10 35.52 -14.01 -44.16
CA ARG A 10 34.39 -13.92 -45.12
C ARG A 10 32.96 -13.67 -44.60
N ARG A 11 32.50 -12.45 -44.95
CA ARG A 11 31.12 -12.11 -45.35
C ARG A 11 30.47 -13.21 -46.20
N LYS A 12 29.24 -13.58 -45.84
CA LYS A 12 28.24 -14.13 -46.78
C LYS A 12 26.90 -13.43 -46.53
N LYS A 13 26.46 -12.66 -47.53
CA LYS A 13 25.07 -12.21 -47.70
C LYS A 13 24.26 -13.41 -48.19
N SER A 14 23.08 -13.65 -47.60
CA SER A 14 21.98 -14.33 -48.30
C SER A 14 20.67 -13.69 -47.87
N SER A 15 19.91 -13.28 -48.87
CA SER A 15 18.59 -12.68 -48.83
C SER A 15 17.47 -13.72 -48.73
N ALA A 16 16.29 -13.20 -48.42
CA ALA A 16 14.96 -13.67 -48.82
C ALA A 16 14.27 -14.71 -47.91
N GLY A 17 13.03 -14.38 -47.54
CA GLY A 17 12.10 -15.27 -46.86
C GLY A 17 10.94 -14.54 -46.18
N LYS A 18 10.15 -13.76 -46.94
CA LYS A 18 8.80 -13.35 -46.54
C LYS A 18 7.85 -14.53 -46.78
N LEU A 19 7.22 -15.03 -45.74
CA LEU A 19 5.99 -15.84 -45.74
C LEU A 19 5.19 -15.32 -44.53
N GLY A 20 3.96 -14.83 -44.63
CA GLY A 20 2.93 -15.15 -45.61
C GLY A 20 1.77 -15.79 -44.85
N LEU A 21 0.85 -14.93 -44.42
CA LEU A 21 -0.43 -15.14 -43.75
C LEU A 21 -1.12 -16.50 -44.00
N ALA A 22 -1.50 -17.16 -42.90
CA ALA A 22 -2.57 -18.15 -42.79
C ALA A 22 -3.16 -18.01 -41.37
N GLY A 23 -4.44 -18.12 -41.10
CA GLY A 23 -5.59 -18.48 -41.92
C GLY A 23 -6.87 -18.14 -41.16
N ALA A 24 -7.95 -18.06 -41.91
CA ALA A 24 -9.30 -17.71 -41.49
C ALA A 24 -9.92 -18.74 -40.53
N LEU A 25 -10.71 -18.26 -39.57
CA LEU A 25 -11.77 -19.02 -38.93
C LEU A 25 -13.05 -18.17 -38.83
N THR A 26 -13.95 -18.44 -39.78
CA THR A 26 -15.37 -18.80 -39.62
C THR A 26 -16.21 -18.16 -38.50
N GLY A 27 -17.30 -17.50 -38.95
CA GLY A 27 -18.66 -17.86 -38.52
C GLY A 27 -19.33 -16.96 -37.49
N ALA A 28 -19.94 -15.85 -37.94
CA ALA A 28 -20.94 -15.14 -37.15
C ALA A 28 -22.34 -15.48 -37.70
N VAL A 29 -22.97 -16.50 -37.12
CA VAL A 29 -24.42 -16.70 -37.22
C VAL A 29 -25.07 -15.71 -36.26
N GLY A 30 -25.92 -14.85 -36.80
CA GLY A 30 -26.67 -13.87 -36.04
C GLY A 30 -27.74 -14.53 -35.17
N ILE A 31 -27.89 -14.00 -33.96
CA ILE A 31 -29.11 -14.13 -33.17
C ILE A 31 -29.44 -12.75 -32.63
N ALA A 32 -30.56 -12.21 -33.10
CA ALA A 32 -31.17 -11.00 -32.60
C ALA A 32 -31.61 -11.21 -31.14
N ALA A 33 -31.18 -10.33 -30.23
CA ALA A 33 -31.65 -10.32 -28.86
C ALA A 33 -32.59 -9.13 -28.64
N VAL A 34 -33.83 -9.47 -28.32
CA VAL A 34 -34.96 -8.60 -28.02
C VAL A 34 -34.69 -7.84 -26.71
N ALA A 35 -34.93 -6.54 -26.71
CA ALA A 35 -34.93 -5.73 -25.49
C ALA A 35 -36.23 -5.97 -24.71
N VAL A 36 -36.13 -6.58 -23.52
CA VAL A 36 -37.14 -6.50 -22.46
C VAL A 36 -36.39 -6.38 -21.13
N GLY A 37 -36.61 -5.27 -20.42
CA GLY A 37 -36.09 -5.06 -19.08
C GLY A 37 -37.01 -5.66 -18.03
N ILE A 38 -36.45 -6.26 -16.98
CA ILE A 38 -37.10 -6.47 -15.70
C ILE A 38 -36.07 -6.23 -14.57
N VAL A 39 -36.43 -5.32 -13.69
CA VAL A 39 -35.81 -5.03 -12.38
C VAL A 39 -36.37 -6.02 -11.36
N MET A 40 -35.50 -6.75 -10.63
CA MET A 40 -35.59 -7.02 -9.18
C MET A 40 -34.81 -8.28 -8.72
N LEU A 41 -34.09 -8.07 -7.60
CA LEU A 41 -33.70 -9.00 -6.52
C LEU A 41 -32.46 -9.90 -6.66
N ARG A 42 -31.52 -9.68 -5.72
CA ARG A 42 -30.49 -10.64 -5.24
C ARG A 42 -31.17 -11.83 -4.56
N PRO A 43 -30.59 -13.05 -4.59
CA PRO A 43 -29.63 -13.47 -3.56
C PRO A 43 -28.46 -14.36 -4.07
N ASP A 44 -27.49 -14.56 -3.18
CA ASP A 44 -26.14 -15.14 -3.34
C ASP A 44 -26.03 -16.54 -3.98
N ALA A 45 -24.96 -16.76 -4.76
CA ALA A 45 -24.09 -17.94 -4.66
C ALA A 45 -22.82 -17.78 -5.53
N SER A 46 -21.70 -17.68 -4.82
CA SER A 46 -20.32 -18.08 -5.12
C SER A 46 -19.94 -18.59 -6.52
N ASP A 47 -18.95 -17.94 -7.13
CA ASP A 47 -17.88 -18.67 -7.83
C ASP A 47 -16.56 -17.90 -7.81
N GLY A 48 -15.49 -18.63 -7.54
CA GLY A 48 -14.20 -18.12 -7.13
C GLY A 48 -13.50 -17.23 -8.15
N LYS A 49 -13.02 -16.08 -7.67
CA LYS A 49 -11.93 -15.35 -8.30
C LYS A 49 -10.96 -14.92 -7.21
N ALA A 50 -9.69 -15.21 -7.43
CA ALA A 50 -8.58 -14.88 -6.56
C ALA A 50 -8.66 -13.42 -6.11
N ALA A 51 -8.54 -13.20 -4.80
CA ALA A 51 -8.43 -11.88 -4.21
C ALA A 51 -7.11 -11.25 -4.63
N THR A 52 -7.13 -10.45 -5.70
CA THR A 52 -6.15 -9.39 -5.92
C THR A 52 -6.24 -8.40 -4.75
N PRO A 53 -5.14 -8.02 -4.11
CA PRO A 53 -5.16 -6.98 -3.09
C PRO A 53 -5.75 -5.70 -3.69
N THR A 54 -6.78 -5.17 -3.06
CA THR A 54 -7.41 -3.90 -3.41
C THR A 54 -6.43 -2.76 -3.13
N LEU A 55 -5.82 -2.22 -4.18
CA LEU A 55 -5.24 -0.89 -4.17
C LEU A 55 -6.37 0.11 -3.90
N ALA A 56 -6.39 0.67 -2.69
CA ALA A 56 -7.37 1.65 -2.26
C ALA A 56 -7.21 2.94 -3.07
N SER A 57 -8.16 3.18 -3.97
CA SER A 57 -8.37 4.46 -4.67
C SER A 57 -8.52 5.60 -3.66
N GLN A 58 -7.48 6.44 -3.51
CA GLN A 58 -7.57 7.68 -2.75
C GLN A 58 -8.15 8.80 -3.61
N GLY A 59 -9.38 9.19 -3.29
CA GLY A 59 -10.06 10.35 -3.85
C GLY A 59 -9.54 11.69 -3.30
N ASP A 60 -9.51 12.65 -4.22
CA ASP A 60 -9.09 14.05 -4.19
C ASP A 60 -9.65 14.92 -3.03
N GLY A 61 -9.11 14.74 -1.82
CA GLY A 61 -9.05 15.80 -0.83
C GLY A 61 -7.64 16.36 -0.80
N ALA A 62 -7.39 17.53 -1.40
CA ALA A 62 -6.06 18.12 -1.43
C ALA A 62 -5.56 18.37 0.00
N ALA A 63 -4.68 17.49 0.50
CA ALA A 63 -4.11 17.60 1.83
C ALA A 63 -3.44 18.98 2.00
N GLY A 64 -3.71 19.64 3.13
CA GLY A 64 -3.12 20.94 3.47
C GLY A 64 -1.60 20.86 3.63
N SER A 65 -0.92 22.00 3.61
CA SER A 65 0.50 22.07 3.99
C SER A 65 0.62 22.20 5.52
N ALA A 66 1.61 21.53 6.11
CA ALA A 66 1.90 21.56 7.54
C ALA A 66 3.42 21.53 7.77
N PRO A 67 3.91 22.02 8.94
CA PRO A 67 5.29 21.75 9.35
C PRO A 67 5.51 20.25 9.59
N SER A 68 6.76 19.79 9.48
CA SER A 68 7.11 18.43 9.90
C SER A 68 6.80 18.24 11.39
N PRO A 69 6.13 17.15 11.79
CA PRO A 69 5.93 16.84 13.20
C PRO A 69 7.25 16.43 13.85
N ASP A 70 7.24 16.37 15.18
CA ASP A 70 8.23 15.56 15.90
C ASP A 70 8.04 14.09 15.47
N ALA A 71 9.14 13.43 15.14
CA ALA A 71 9.14 12.09 14.58
C ALA A 71 10.33 11.31 15.13
N GLY A 72 10.16 10.00 15.31
CA GLY A 72 11.23 9.11 15.72
C GLY A 72 12.31 8.92 14.64
N PRO A 73 13.26 8.00 14.86
CA PRO A 73 14.32 7.71 13.90
C PRO A 73 13.76 7.34 12.52
N THR A 74 14.38 7.88 11.47
CA THR A 74 14.00 7.53 10.09
C THR A 74 14.54 6.16 9.70
N LEU A 75 13.65 5.27 9.30
CA LEU A 75 13.96 4.01 8.64
C LEU A 75 13.90 4.18 7.12
N ASN A 76 15.00 3.90 6.44
CA ASN A 76 15.04 3.92 4.98
C ASN A 76 14.81 2.52 4.44
N VAL A 77 13.87 2.40 3.51
CA VAL A 77 13.58 1.14 2.80
C VAL A 77 13.67 1.36 1.30
N THR A 78 14.02 0.29 0.58
CA THR A 78 14.01 0.28 -0.89
C THR A 78 13.26 -0.95 -1.36
N THR A 79 12.25 -0.74 -2.21
CA THR A 79 11.46 -1.84 -2.77
C THR A 79 12.24 -2.60 -3.85
N PRO A 80 11.84 -3.83 -4.21
CA PRO A 80 12.42 -4.56 -5.33
C PRO A 80 12.42 -3.81 -6.66
N GLU A 81 11.44 -2.93 -6.87
CA GLU A 81 11.34 -2.08 -8.06
C GLU A 81 12.30 -0.87 -8.01
N GLY A 82 13.04 -0.72 -6.90
CA GLY A 82 14.03 0.32 -6.68
C GLY A 82 13.41 1.66 -6.26
N TYR A 83 12.21 1.68 -5.66
CA TYR A 83 11.65 2.88 -5.03
C TYR A 83 12.19 3.03 -3.61
N GLY A 84 12.71 4.22 -3.29
CA GLY A 84 13.29 4.52 -1.99
C GLY A 84 12.34 5.36 -1.14
N TYR A 85 12.09 4.90 0.09
CA TYR A 85 11.23 5.57 1.07
C TYR A 85 11.97 5.80 2.38
N GLY A 86 11.74 6.94 3.01
CA GLY A 86 12.06 7.20 4.41
C GLY A 86 10.78 7.21 5.23
N LEU A 87 10.75 6.46 6.32
CA LEU A 87 9.61 6.37 7.24
C LEU A 87 10.02 6.77 8.65
N ALA A 88 9.22 7.58 9.32
CA ALA A 88 9.43 7.93 10.72
C ALA A 88 8.09 8.03 11.46
N ALA A 89 7.90 7.28 12.53
CA ALA A 89 6.66 7.33 13.32
C ALA A 89 6.58 8.67 14.06
N ALA A 90 5.40 9.31 14.05
CA ALA A 90 5.18 10.63 14.64
C ALA A 90 4.35 10.57 15.91
N LYS A 91 3.15 9.96 15.85
CA LYS A 91 2.32 9.76 17.04
C LYS A 91 1.31 8.63 16.85
N SER A 92 0.84 8.06 17.93
CA SER A 92 -0.27 7.12 17.95
C SER A 92 -1.43 7.66 18.78
N GLY A 93 -2.60 7.07 18.62
CA GLY A 93 -3.76 7.41 19.42
C GLY A 93 -4.98 6.58 19.11
N THR A 94 -6.09 7.01 19.71
CA THR A 94 -7.42 6.50 19.44
C THR A 94 -8.36 7.63 19.09
N ASP A 95 -9.29 7.40 18.18
CA ASP A 95 -10.30 8.39 17.79
C ASP A 95 -11.59 7.68 17.37
N ALA A 96 -12.74 8.28 17.65
CA ALA A 96 -14.04 7.74 17.22
C ALA A 96 -14.25 7.81 15.70
N ARG A 97 -13.47 8.62 15.00
CA ARG A 97 -13.45 8.82 13.55
C ARG A 97 -12.04 9.29 13.08
N PRO A 98 -11.04 8.40 13.07
CA PRO A 98 -9.64 8.78 12.84
C PRO A 98 -9.37 9.30 11.42
N LEU A 99 -10.18 8.88 10.44
CA LEU A 99 -10.11 9.31 9.05
C LEU A 99 -11.48 9.84 8.57
N PRO A 100 -11.50 10.76 7.58
CA PRO A 100 -12.77 11.32 7.07
C PRO A 100 -13.74 10.27 6.51
N THR A 101 -13.22 9.13 6.06
CA THR A 101 -13.96 7.98 5.52
C THR A 101 -14.41 6.99 6.59
N SER A 102 -13.92 7.13 7.82
CA SER A 102 -14.32 6.25 8.92
C SER A 102 -15.78 6.52 9.34
N SER A 103 -16.52 5.45 9.56
CA SER A 103 -17.81 5.54 10.25
C SER A 103 -17.57 5.79 11.75
N PRO A 104 -18.49 6.46 12.47
CA PRO A 104 -18.38 6.62 13.92
C PRO A 104 -18.19 5.26 14.62
N ALA A 105 -17.32 5.21 15.63
CA ALA A 105 -17.14 4.02 16.43
C ALA A 105 -18.44 3.65 17.18
N PRO A 106 -18.78 2.35 17.29
CA PRO A 106 -19.82 1.88 18.20
C PRO A 106 -19.58 2.35 19.65
N SER A 107 -20.65 2.49 20.43
CA SER A 107 -20.54 2.88 21.84
C SER A 107 -19.66 1.90 22.63
N GLY A 108 -18.78 2.43 23.48
CA GLY A 108 -17.81 1.62 24.25
C GLY A 108 -16.63 1.10 23.42
N SER A 109 -16.40 1.67 22.24
CA SER A 109 -15.28 1.32 21.36
C SER A 109 -14.70 2.56 20.68
N THR A 110 -13.51 2.38 20.10
CA THR A 110 -12.79 3.43 19.38
C THR A 110 -12.02 2.83 18.22
N TYR A 111 -11.36 3.63 17.38
CA TYR A 111 -10.40 3.12 16.39
C TYR A 111 -8.99 3.49 16.80
N ALA A 112 -8.04 2.58 16.61
CA ALA A 112 -6.64 2.88 16.78
C ALA A 112 -6.11 3.56 15.52
N TYR A 113 -5.22 4.53 15.68
CA TYR A 113 -4.51 5.16 14.58
C TYR A 113 -3.06 5.46 14.93
N ALA A 114 -2.25 5.63 13.90
CA ALA A 114 -0.94 6.25 14.02
C ALA A 114 -0.65 7.16 12.82
N ASP A 115 0.11 8.21 13.09
CA ASP A 115 0.65 9.12 12.11
C ASP A 115 2.14 8.84 11.92
N TYR A 116 2.59 8.82 10.68
CA TYR A 116 4.01 8.69 10.33
C TYR A 116 4.36 9.56 9.14
N VAL A 117 5.63 9.96 9.07
CA VAL A 117 6.20 10.68 7.93
C VAL A 117 6.58 9.67 6.86
N LEU A 118 6.13 9.91 5.63
CA LEU A 118 6.53 9.18 4.43
C LEU A 118 7.26 10.12 3.48
N THR A 119 8.52 9.82 3.19
CA THR A 119 9.39 10.65 2.34
C THR A 119 9.87 9.88 1.12
N ASN A 120 9.73 10.47 -0.07
CA ASN A 120 10.45 10.01 -1.24
C ASN A 120 11.93 10.42 -1.14
N THR A 121 12.83 9.46 -0.97
CA THR A 121 14.27 9.70 -0.81
C THR A 121 15.01 9.87 -2.14
N GLN A 122 14.29 9.76 -3.26
CA GLN A 122 14.85 9.78 -4.62
C GLN A 122 14.68 11.13 -5.33
N LYS A 123 15.49 11.32 -6.38
CA LYS A 123 15.44 12.49 -7.27
C LYS A 123 14.41 12.36 -8.41
N ARG A 124 13.57 11.32 -8.37
CA ARG A 124 12.51 11.03 -9.34
C ARG A 124 11.21 10.72 -8.59
N PRO A 125 10.03 10.86 -9.22
CA PRO A 125 8.79 10.39 -8.63
C PRO A 125 8.85 8.89 -8.31
N VAL A 126 8.23 8.49 -7.20
CA VAL A 126 8.07 7.09 -6.77
C VAL A 126 6.61 6.82 -6.48
N LEU A 127 6.19 5.55 -6.52
CA LEU A 127 4.80 5.19 -6.21
C LEU A 127 4.41 5.66 -4.80
N LEU A 128 3.23 6.24 -4.65
CA LEU A 128 2.64 6.50 -3.34
C LEU A 128 2.11 5.17 -2.79
N ASP A 129 2.99 4.48 -2.07
CA ASP A 129 2.70 3.24 -1.35
C ASP A 129 2.71 3.51 0.17
N TYR A 130 2.17 2.59 0.97
CA TYR A 130 2.04 2.71 2.43
C TYR A 130 2.71 1.51 3.12
N PRO A 131 4.04 1.57 3.36
CA PRO A 131 4.81 0.41 3.84
C PRO A 131 4.54 0.03 5.30
N ALA A 132 4.06 0.97 6.11
CA ALA A 132 3.85 0.77 7.54
C ALA A 132 2.45 0.20 7.80
N ASP A 133 2.37 -0.67 8.79
CA ASP A 133 1.14 -1.29 9.26
C ASP A 133 1.00 -1.09 10.79
N LEU A 134 -0.24 -1.08 11.27
CA LEU A 134 -0.60 -0.80 12.65
C LEU A 134 -0.74 -2.09 13.45
N PHE A 135 -0.04 -2.16 14.59
CA PHE A 135 -0.12 -3.28 15.50
C PHE A 135 -0.60 -2.85 16.87
N LEU A 136 -1.42 -3.68 17.49
CA LEU A 136 -1.93 -3.48 18.83
C LEU A 136 -2.01 -4.82 19.58
N PRO A 137 -2.08 -4.80 20.93
CA PRO A 137 -2.18 -6.04 21.69
C PRO A 137 -3.47 -6.77 21.37
N ARG A 138 -3.41 -8.08 21.15
CA ARG A 138 -4.58 -8.93 20.87
C ARG A 138 -5.64 -8.86 21.97
N SER A 139 -5.25 -8.54 23.21
CA SER A 139 -6.15 -8.33 24.34
C SER A 139 -7.11 -7.14 24.14
N GLU A 140 -6.70 -6.15 23.35
CA GLU A 140 -7.45 -4.89 23.08
C GLU A 140 -8.44 -5.02 21.92
N VAL A 141 -8.42 -6.17 21.23
CA VAL A 141 -9.39 -6.50 20.18
C VAL A 141 -10.65 -7.11 20.82
N PRO A 142 -11.85 -6.58 20.49
CA PRO A 142 -13.14 -7.19 20.86
C PRO A 142 -13.20 -8.65 20.43
N ALA A 143 -13.85 -9.50 21.24
CA ALA A 143 -13.84 -10.95 21.01
C ALA A 143 -14.27 -11.34 19.59
N ASP A 144 -15.31 -10.66 19.08
CA ASP A 144 -15.91 -10.93 17.77
C ASP A 144 -14.99 -10.55 16.58
N GLU A 145 -13.96 -9.73 16.81
CA GLU A 145 -13.02 -9.28 15.77
C GLU A 145 -11.64 -9.95 15.89
N ARG A 146 -11.41 -10.79 16.91
CA ARG A 146 -10.09 -11.41 17.18
C ARG A 146 -9.62 -12.34 16.07
N ASP A 147 -10.54 -12.92 15.30
CA ASP A 147 -10.19 -13.78 14.17
C ASP A 147 -9.62 -12.96 12.99
N ARG A 148 -9.88 -11.66 12.96
CA ARG A 148 -9.33 -10.71 11.97
C ARG A 148 -8.03 -10.05 12.42
N CYS A 149 -7.67 -10.24 13.68
CA CYS A 149 -6.41 -9.80 14.27
C CYS A 149 -5.32 -10.81 13.90
N MET A 150 -4.52 -10.47 12.89
CA MET A 150 -3.52 -11.35 12.30
C MET A 150 -2.15 -11.13 12.94
N PRO A 151 -1.49 -12.18 13.48
CA PRO A 151 -0.09 -12.08 13.88
C PRO A 151 0.81 -11.95 12.63
N GLN A 152 1.96 -11.31 12.78
CA GLN A 152 2.93 -11.18 11.68
C GLN A 152 4.33 -11.61 12.11
N PRO A 153 5.12 -12.24 11.23
CA PRO A 153 6.48 -12.66 11.54
C PRO A 153 7.37 -11.48 11.98
N GLY A 154 8.12 -11.66 13.06
CA GLY A 154 9.03 -10.64 13.60
C GLY A 154 8.37 -9.54 14.43
N VAL A 155 7.05 -9.60 14.61
CA VAL A 155 6.30 -8.78 15.58
C VAL A 155 6.05 -9.63 16.83
N PRO A 156 6.03 -9.06 18.06
CA PRO A 156 5.70 -9.81 19.27
C PRO A 156 4.39 -10.62 19.16
N ASP A 157 4.39 -11.84 19.68
CA ASP A 157 3.30 -12.82 19.52
C ASP A 157 1.97 -12.39 20.17
N ASP A 158 2.02 -11.46 21.12
CA ASP A 158 0.85 -10.88 21.78
C ASP A 158 0.23 -9.71 21.00
N MET A 159 0.87 -9.29 19.91
CA MET A 159 0.40 -8.23 19.03
C MET A 159 -0.16 -8.77 17.71
N CYS A 160 -1.01 -7.97 17.07
CA CYS A 160 -1.55 -8.28 15.76
C CYS A 160 -1.90 -7.01 14.99
N THR A 161 -2.05 -7.16 13.68
CA THR A 161 -2.66 -6.15 12.81
C THR A 161 -4.12 -6.49 12.57
N LEU A 162 -4.99 -5.48 12.66
CA LEU A 162 -6.37 -5.53 12.19
C LEU A 162 -6.42 -4.94 10.78
N PRO A 163 -7.42 -5.29 9.95
CA PRO A 163 -7.72 -4.54 8.74
C PRO A 163 -7.70 -3.03 8.99
N ASN A 164 -7.00 -2.29 8.13
CA ASN A 164 -6.73 -0.87 8.29
C ASN A 164 -6.49 -0.23 6.91
N HIS A 165 -6.52 1.10 6.88
CA HIS A 165 -6.15 1.86 5.71
C HIS A 165 -5.33 3.10 6.05
N SER A 166 -4.48 3.47 5.10
CA SER A 166 -3.64 4.66 5.16
C SER A 166 -4.18 5.79 4.30
N LYS A 167 -3.96 7.03 4.72
CA LYS A 167 -4.28 8.25 3.97
C LYS A 167 -3.27 9.36 4.21
N VAL A 168 -2.89 10.08 3.16
CA VAL A 168 -2.14 11.34 3.30
C VAL A 168 -3.06 12.39 3.96
N THR A 169 -2.68 12.88 5.13
CA THR A 169 -3.42 13.89 5.89
C THR A 169 -2.84 15.29 5.73
N ALA A 170 -1.54 15.40 5.49
CA ALA A 170 -0.87 16.67 5.24
C ALA A 170 0.37 16.52 4.34
N ARG A 171 0.73 17.60 3.65
CA ARG A 171 2.01 17.76 2.95
C ARG A 171 2.97 18.49 3.86
N LEU A 172 4.18 17.96 4.03
CA LEU A 172 5.14 18.50 4.98
C LEU A 172 6.07 19.51 4.32
N ASN A 173 6.34 20.62 5.02
CA ASN A 173 7.32 21.64 4.60
C ASN A 173 7.07 22.14 3.16
N ASN A 174 5.81 22.36 2.80
CA ASN A 174 5.38 22.78 1.46
C ASN A 174 5.75 21.78 0.34
N SER A 175 5.84 20.49 0.68
CA SER A 175 6.00 19.43 -0.31
C SER A 175 4.94 19.51 -1.40
N LYS A 176 5.37 19.22 -2.64
CA LYS A 176 4.48 19.15 -3.80
C LYS A 176 3.38 18.10 -3.57
N PRO A 177 2.15 18.33 -4.05
CA PRO A 177 1.09 17.34 -3.93
C PRO A 177 1.45 16.05 -4.71
N PRO A 178 0.84 14.90 -4.34
CA PRO A 178 0.92 13.70 -5.18
C PRO A 178 0.53 14.01 -6.61
N ILE A 179 1.20 13.38 -7.57
CA ILE A 179 0.90 13.50 -9.00
C ILE A 179 0.31 12.19 -9.50
N SER A 180 -0.59 12.26 -10.47
CA SER A 180 -1.08 11.07 -11.16
C SER A 180 -0.19 10.77 -12.36
N ASP A 181 0.24 9.51 -12.51
CA ASP A 181 0.97 9.00 -13.66
C ASP A 181 0.37 7.65 -14.07
N ASN A 182 -0.22 7.57 -15.26
CA ASN A 182 -0.92 6.37 -15.78
C ASN A 182 -1.98 5.76 -14.83
N GLY A 183 -2.62 6.59 -14.00
CA GLY A 183 -3.62 6.15 -13.03
C GLY A 183 -3.06 5.82 -11.65
N ASP A 184 -1.74 5.76 -11.50
CA ASP A 184 -1.09 5.59 -10.21
C ASP A 184 -0.84 6.94 -9.54
N ALA A 185 -0.96 6.99 -8.22
CA ALA A 185 -0.55 8.13 -7.43
C ALA A 185 0.95 8.05 -7.13
N MET A 186 1.68 9.13 -7.35
CA MET A 186 3.13 9.20 -7.19
C MET A 186 3.53 10.31 -6.22
N ILE A 187 4.57 10.05 -5.42
CA ILE A 187 5.24 11.03 -4.56
C ILE A 187 6.30 11.75 -5.40
N PRO A 188 6.24 13.07 -5.60
CA PRO A 188 7.28 13.83 -6.28
C PRO A 188 8.65 13.67 -5.62
N ALA A 189 9.71 13.91 -6.39
CA ALA A 189 11.09 13.86 -5.90
C ALA A 189 11.28 14.67 -4.62
N GLY A 190 11.79 14.04 -3.55
CA GLY A 190 12.06 14.67 -2.27
C GLY A 190 10.83 15.13 -1.46
N ALA A 191 9.60 14.85 -1.92
CA ALA A 191 8.40 15.24 -1.19
C ALA A 191 8.19 14.35 0.05
N SER A 192 7.67 14.96 1.11
CA SER A 192 7.35 14.31 2.38
C SER A 192 5.90 14.59 2.77
N TYR A 193 5.22 13.55 3.25
CA TYR A 193 3.82 13.59 3.64
C TYR A 193 3.63 13.08 5.06
N LEU A 194 2.64 13.63 5.76
CA LEU A 194 2.09 13.01 6.95
C LEU A 194 1.02 12.02 6.50
N VAL A 195 1.22 10.76 6.86
CA VAL A 195 0.27 9.68 6.57
C VAL A 195 -0.34 9.25 7.89
N ARG A 196 -1.67 9.09 7.89
CA ARG A 196 -2.39 8.42 8.96
C ARG A 196 -2.81 7.04 8.51
N ILE A 197 -2.47 6.04 9.30
CA ILE A 197 -3.02 4.68 9.22
C ILE A 197 -4.00 4.50 10.38
N ALA A 198 -5.16 3.90 10.12
CA ALA A 198 -6.17 3.64 11.15
C ALA A 198 -6.89 2.32 10.92
N THR A 199 -7.28 1.66 12.01
CA THR A 199 -8.04 0.41 11.94
C THR A 199 -9.41 0.64 11.28
N ASP A 200 -9.83 -0.32 10.47
CA ASP A 200 -11.18 -0.38 9.91
C ASP A 200 -12.18 -0.94 10.91
N LEU A 201 -11.67 -1.64 11.93
CA LEU A 201 -12.45 -2.28 12.97
C LEU A 201 -12.22 -1.61 14.32
N PRO A 202 -13.27 -1.54 15.14
CA PRO A 202 -13.15 -0.95 16.46
C PRO A 202 -12.29 -1.81 17.37
N VAL A 203 -11.55 -1.13 18.23
CA VAL A 203 -10.84 -1.70 19.38
C VAL A 203 -11.57 -1.32 20.67
N LYS A 204 -11.22 -1.97 21.78
CA LYS A 204 -11.77 -1.62 23.09
C LYS A 204 -11.48 -0.16 23.42
N ASP A 205 -12.46 0.49 24.03
CA ASP A 205 -12.25 1.81 24.61
C ASP A 205 -11.22 1.73 25.75
N GLY A 206 -10.43 2.78 25.94
CA GLY A 206 -9.33 2.81 26.90
C GLY A 206 -8.02 2.14 26.43
N LEU A 207 -7.90 1.75 25.16
CA LEU A 207 -6.61 1.35 24.57
C LEU A 207 -5.58 2.46 24.79
N LYS A 208 -4.46 2.10 25.42
CA LYS A 208 -3.37 3.04 25.66
C LYS A 208 -2.65 3.38 24.37
N THR A 209 -2.27 4.64 24.21
CA THR A 209 -1.61 5.12 22.99
C THR A 209 -0.24 4.49 22.77
N ASP A 210 0.51 4.22 23.84
CA ASP A 210 1.84 3.59 23.81
C ASP A 210 1.81 2.09 23.42
N ALA A 211 0.63 1.45 23.54
CA ALA A 211 0.40 0.08 23.11
C ALA A 211 0.18 -0.03 21.59
N VAL A 212 -0.16 1.06 20.92
CA VAL A 212 -0.26 1.12 19.46
C VAL A 212 1.13 1.27 18.88
N LYS A 213 1.55 0.32 18.05
CA LYS A 213 2.87 0.28 17.41
C LYS A 213 2.75 0.33 15.90
N LEU A 214 3.82 0.77 15.25
CA LEU A 214 3.97 0.73 13.81
C LEU A 214 5.09 -0.22 13.43
N TYR A 215 4.83 -1.07 12.45
CA TYR A 215 5.84 -1.97 11.89
C TYR A 215 5.81 -1.93 10.38
N ILE A 216 6.96 -2.13 9.76
CA ILE A 216 7.07 -2.53 8.36
C ILE A 216 7.28 -4.04 8.35
N TRP A 217 6.37 -4.80 7.75
CA TRP A 217 6.45 -6.27 7.76
C TRP A 217 6.32 -6.90 6.36
N ASP A 218 5.65 -6.24 5.42
CA ASP A 218 5.46 -6.78 4.07
C ASP A 218 6.82 -7.08 3.42
N ALA A 219 6.91 -8.26 2.79
CA ALA A 219 8.14 -8.80 2.23
C ALA A 219 8.72 -7.93 1.08
N ARG A 220 7.94 -7.01 0.51
CA ARG A 220 8.41 -6.01 -0.44
C ARG A 220 9.30 -4.95 0.22
N PHE A 221 9.25 -4.80 1.53
CA PHE A 221 10.03 -3.79 2.26
C PHE A 221 11.02 -4.40 3.26
N THR A 222 10.86 -5.67 3.61
CA THR A 222 11.71 -6.38 4.58
C THR A 222 12.46 -7.55 3.91
N SER A 223 13.79 -7.51 3.92
CA SER A 223 14.61 -8.51 3.23
C SER A 223 14.60 -9.90 3.88
N ASP A 224 14.39 -9.97 5.19
CA ASP A 224 14.36 -11.19 5.99
C ASP A 224 12.93 -11.57 6.43
N ARG A 225 11.91 -10.88 5.91
CA ARG A 225 10.49 -11.07 6.22
C ARG A 225 10.16 -10.94 7.71
N LYS A 226 10.93 -10.14 8.45
CA LYS A 226 10.64 -9.82 9.85
C LYS A 226 10.11 -8.40 9.95
N GLY A 227 9.10 -8.22 10.79
CA GLY A 227 8.62 -6.91 11.20
C GLY A 227 9.76 -6.05 11.74
N ILE A 228 9.88 -4.83 11.23
CA ILE A 228 10.80 -3.81 11.74
C ILE A 228 9.94 -2.72 12.38
N GLU A 229 10.11 -2.50 13.69
CA GLU A 229 9.37 -1.47 14.42
C GLU A 229 9.80 -0.06 13.98
N LEU A 230 8.82 0.80 13.78
CA LEU A 230 9.00 2.24 13.64
C LEU A 230 8.77 2.89 15.00
N ASN A 231 9.87 3.20 15.69
CA ASN A 231 9.84 3.82 17.01
C ASN A 231 9.27 5.25 16.95
N PHE A 232 8.35 5.55 17.86
CA PHE A 232 7.79 6.89 18.04
C PHE A 232 8.83 7.84 18.65
N PRO A 233 8.60 9.16 18.61
CA PRO A 233 9.47 10.10 19.32
C PRO A 233 9.48 9.75 20.82
N ASN A 234 10.68 9.68 21.40
CA ASN A 234 10.87 9.45 22.84
C ASN A 234 10.32 8.11 23.37
N SER A 235 10.18 7.10 22.51
CA SER A 235 9.83 5.72 22.89
C SER A 235 10.99 4.93 23.48
#